data_AF-A0A1Y3SEZ3-F1
#
_entry.id   AF-A0A1Y3SEZ3-F1
#
_cell.length_a   1.000
_cell.length_b   1.000
_cell.length_c   1.000
_cell.angle_alpha   90.00
_cell.angle_beta   90.00
_cell.angle_gamma   90.00
#
_symmetry.space_group_name_H-M   'P 1'
#
loop_
_entity.id
_entity.type
_entity.pdbx_description
1 polymer ?
#
loop_
_entity_poly.entity_id
_entity_poly.type
_entity_poly.pdbx_seq_one_letter_code
_entity_poly.pdbx_strand_id
1 'polypeptide(L)'
;MQFYYDLHLHSCLSPCGSDEMTPANLAAMCALAGLQIVALTDHNTCGNCAAFCRAAQSNGLTALSGMELCTQEEIHVVCLFADPEAAQDFSREIAHHLPPIPNNPERFGRQLLMDDGDEILGEETAFLAGSTDIPLYQVPQLVTRWGGAAFPAHIDRPSFSLLGVLGLWDPDLGFTAAELSHRCPPELARRPDLAGLKLLTCSDAHYLDQVWGAEHTLDLPECTPQEVVRYLACHSGVG
;
A
#
# COMPACT_ATOMS: atom_id res chain seq x y z
N MET A 1 -13.66 3.47 -17.92
CA MET A 1 -14.54 2.36 -17.46
C MET A 1 -14.35 2.25 -15.97
N GLN A 2 -15.42 1.97 -15.21
CA GLN A 2 -15.32 1.85 -13.75
C GLN A 2 -14.87 0.43 -13.36
N PHE A 3 -13.83 0.33 -12.54
CA PHE A 3 -13.36 -0.94 -11.97
C PHE A 3 -13.33 -0.85 -10.44
N TYR A 4 -13.91 -1.85 -9.77
CA TYR A 4 -13.91 -1.91 -8.31
C TYR A 4 -12.53 -2.24 -7.76
N TYR A 5 -12.10 -1.51 -6.73
CA TYR A 5 -10.74 -1.61 -6.22
C TYR A 5 -10.63 -1.69 -4.71
N ASP A 6 -9.51 -2.26 -4.25
CA ASP A 6 -8.92 -1.99 -2.95
C ASP A 6 -7.40 -1.98 -3.07
N LEU A 7 -6.77 -0.82 -2.83
CA LEU A 7 -5.34 -0.62 -3.10
C LEU A 7 -4.48 -0.60 -1.82
N HIS A 8 -5.06 -0.95 -0.67
CA HIS A 8 -4.37 -0.94 0.60
C HIS A 8 -4.79 -2.16 1.44
N LEU A 9 -3.99 -3.22 1.37
CA LEU A 9 -4.25 -4.50 2.03
C LEU A 9 -2.95 -5.03 2.66
N HIS A 10 -3.06 -5.70 3.80
CA HIS A 10 -1.92 -6.29 4.50
C HIS A 10 -2.01 -7.81 4.53
N SER A 11 -0.90 -8.50 4.31
CA SER A 11 -0.79 -9.94 4.50
C SER A 11 -0.25 -10.27 5.90
N CYS A 12 -0.14 -11.55 6.20
CA CYS A 12 0.58 -12.09 7.36
C CYS A 12 2.08 -11.75 7.41
N LEU A 13 2.63 -11.06 6.39
CA LEU A 13 3.98 -10.49 6.42
C LEU A 13 4.01 -9.15 7.16
N SER A 14 2.92 -8.39 7.13
CA SER A 14 2.80 -7.19 7.96
C SER A 14 2.73 -7.57 9.44
N PRO A 15 3.46 -6.87 10.33
CA PRO A 15 3.48 -7.18 11.77
C PRO A 15 2.07 -7.21 12.41
N CYS A 16 1.21 -6.30 11.97
CA CYS A 16 -0.17 -6.13 12.43
C CYS A 16 -1.19 -7.00 11.68
N GLY A 17 -0.78 -7.74 10.64
CA GLY A 17 -1.66 -8.62 9.88
C GLY A 17 -1.94 -9.93 10.61
N SER A 18 -3.15 -10.46 10.49
CA SER A 18 -3.46 -11.80 10.99
C SER A 18 -2.66 -12.88 10.25
N ASP A 19 -2.26 -13.95 10.94
CA ASP A 19 -1.66 -15.15 10.33
C ASP A 19 -2.58 -15.76 9.23
N GLU A 20 -3.89 -15.50 9.29
CA GLU A 20 -4.86 -15.95 8.28
C GLU A 20 -4.86 -15.10 7.00
N MET A 21 -4.23 -13.92 7.01
CA MET A 21 -4.05 -13.05 5.83
C MET A 21 -2.94 -13.60 4.92
N THR A 22 -3.03 -14.87 4.58
CA THR A 22 -2.13 -15.50 3.61
C THR A 22 -2.38 -14.90 2.22
N PRO A 23 -1.38 -14.89 1.32
CA PRO A 23 -1.57 -14.38 -0.04
C PRO A 23 -2.75 -15.03 -0.77
N ALA A 24 -2.96 -16.34 -0.62
CA ALA A 24 -4.06 -17.04 -1.30
C ALA A 24 -5.43 -16.74 -0.68
N ASN A 25 -5.53 -16.74 0.65
CA ASN A 25 -6.79 -16.39 1.32
C ASN A 25 -7.21 -14.95 1.00
N LEU A 26 -6.26 -14.01 1.05
CA LEU A 26 -6.54 -12.61 0.76
C LEU A 26 -7.02 -12.41 -0.69
N ALA A 27 -6.35 -13.03 -1.66
CA ALA A 27 -6.77 -13.01 -3.06
C ALA A 27 -8.17 -13.60 -3.26
N ALA A 28 -8.46 -14.74 -2.64
CA ALA A 28 -9.78 -15.37 -2.71
C ALA A 28 -10.87 -14.49 -2.07
N MET A 29 -10.59 -13.89 -0.91
CA MET A 29 -11.51 -12.98 -0.24
C MET A 29 -11.80 -11.73 -1.06
N CYS A 30 -10.80 -11.15 -1.70
CA CYS A 30 -10.98 -10.02 -2.61
C CYS A 30 -11.90 -10.36 -3.79
N ALA A 31 -11.74 -11.56 -4.38
CA ALA A 31 -12.60 -12.02 -5.46
C ALA A 31 -14.05 -12.26 -4.99
N LEU A 32 -14.22 -12.85 -3.80
CA LEU A 32 -15.53 -13.02 -3.17
C LEU A 32 -16.21 -11.68 -2.85
N ALA A 33 -15.43 -10.66 -2.50
CA ALA A 33 -15.90 -9.30 -2.25
C ALA A 33 -16.32 -8.55 -3.53
N GLY A 34 -16.06 -9.12 -4.71
CA GLY A 34 -16.41 -8.53 -6.01
C GLY A 34 -15.42 -7.47 -6.50
N LEU A 35 -14.23 -7.39 -5.90
CA LEU A 35 -13.17 -6.49 -6.35
C LEU A 35 -12.62 -6.96 -7.71
N GLN A 36 -12.02 -6.03 -8.44
CA GLN A 36 -11.40 -6.29 -9.74
C GLN A 36 -9.93 -5.91 -9.75
N ILE A 37 -9.58 -4.84 -9.04
CA ILE A 37 -8.22 -4.32 -8.89
C ILE A 37 -7.83 -4.40 -7.42
N VAL A 38 -6.72 -5.04 -7.12
CA VAL A 38 -6.24 -5.18 -5.73
C VAL A 38 -4.75 -4.91 -5.61
N ALA A 39 -4.30 -4.41 -4.48
CA ALA A 39 -2.88 -4.28 -4.18
C ALA A 39 -2.55 -4.83 -2.80
N LEU A 40 -1.49 -5.63 -2.71
CA LEU A 40 -0.88 -5.99 -1.43
C LEU A 40 0.18 -4.96 -1.09
N THR A 41 0.07 -4.36 0.09
CA THR A 41 0.88 -3.21 0.53
C THR A 41 1.40 -3.44 1.93
N ASP A 42 2.13 -4.53 2.13
CA ASP A 42 2.72 -4.84 3.44
C ASP A 42 3.66 -3.72 3.92
N HIS A 43 3.79 -3.59 5.25
CA HIS A 43 4.64 -2.57 5.84
C HIS A 43 6.11 -2.73 5.43
N ASN A 44 6.68 -1.72 4.79
CA ASN A 44 8.10 -1.61 4.44
C ASN A 44 8.69 -2.79 3.64
N THR A 45 7.86 -3.66 3.04
CA THR A 45 8.32 -4.81 2.26
C THR A 45 7.33 -5.18 1.17
N CYS A 46 7.83 -5.77 0.08
CA CYS A 46 7.03 -6.36 -0.98
C CYS A 46 7.07 -7.91 -0.95
N GLY A 47 7.60 -8.52 0.13
CA GLY A 47 8.02 -9.93 0.13
C GLY A 47 6.95 -10.95 -0.27
N ASN A 48 5.68 -10.70 0.02
CA ASN A 48 4.55 -11.58 -0.35
C ASN A 48 3.84 -11.16 -1.65
N CYS A 49 4.23 -10.06 -2.28
CA CYS A 49 3.55 -9.53 -3.47
C CYS A 49 3.54 -10.51 -4.64
N ALA A 50 4.66 -11.20 -4.91
CA ALA A 50 4.72 -12.15 -6.02
C ALA A 50 3.76 -13.33 -5.83
N ALA A 51 3.64 -13.85 -4.60
CA ALA A 51 2.68 -14.89 -4.26
C ALA A 51 1.24 -14.39 -4.38
N PHE A 52 0.96 -13.21 -3.83
CA PHE A 52 -0.35 -12.58 -3.90
C PHE A 52 -0.79 -12.33 -5.34
N CYS A 53 0.08 -11.78 -6.20
CA CYS A 53 -0.24 -11.53 -7.61
C CYS A 53 -0.59 -12.83 -8.36
N ARG A 54 0.12 -13.94 -8.11
CA ARG A 54 -0.20 -15.24 -8.73
C ARG A 54 -1.54 -15.80 -8.24
N ALA A 55 -1.80 -15.71 -6.94
CA ALA A 55 -3.07 -16.14 -6.36
C ALA A 55 -4.24 -15.28 -6.87
N ALA A 56 -4.07 -13.96 -6.94
CA ALA A 56 -5.05 -13.01 -7.45
C ALA A 56 -5.36 -13.24 -8.93
N GLN A 57 -4.33 -13.46 -9.76
CA GLN A 57 -4.52 -13.81 -11.17
C GLN A 57 -5.35 -15.09 -11.35
N SER A 58 -5.10 -16.11 -10.51
CA SER A 58 -5.87 -17.36 -10.53
C SER A 58 -7.35 -17.18 -10.15
N ASN A 59 -7.66 -16.10 -9.43
CA ASN A 59 -9.02 -15.67 -9.07
C ASN A 59 -9.62 -14.64 -10.04
N GLY A 60 -8.94 -14.33 -11.16
CA GLY A 60 -9.43 -13.37 -12.17
C GLY A 60 -9.30 -11.90 -11.76
N LEU A 61 -8.46 -11.60 -10.76
CA LEU A 61 -8.20 -10.25 -10.30
C LEU A 61 -7.00 -9.62 -11.02
N THR A 62 -7.04 -8.31 -11.17
CA THR A 62 -5.87 -7.49 -11.53
C THR A 62 -5.14 -7.09 -10.25
N ALA A 63 -3.96 -7.65 -10.02
CA ALA A 63 -3.19 -7.37 -8.82
C ALA A 63 -1.99 -6.46 -9.08
N LEU A 64 -1.73 -5.55 -8.14
CA LEU A 64 -0.52 -4.76 -8.04
C LEU A 64 0.36 -5.27 -6.90
N SER A 65 1.66 -5.13 -7.09
CA SER A 65 2.63 -5.28 -6.00
C SER A 65 2.83 -3.92 -5.35
N GLY A 66 2.86 -3.87 -4.03
CA GLY A 66 3.02 -2.62 -3.30
C GLY A 66 3.61 -2.77 -1.93
N MET A 67 3.76 -1.62 -1.28
CA MET A 67 4.32 -1.47 0.05
C MET A 67 3.64 -0.28 0.73
N GLU A 68 3.25 -0.42 2.00
CA GLU A 68 2.99 0.74 2.83
C GLU A 68 4.31 1.15 3.51
N LEU A 69 4.97 2.15 2.93
CA LEU A 69 6.23 2.69 3.44
C LEU A 69 5.95 3.57 4.65
N CYS A 70 6.64 3.33 5.76
CA CYS A 70 6.66 4.25 6.89
C CYS A 70 7.86 5.20 6.75
N THR A 71 7.58 6.48 6.49
CA THR A 71 8.60 7.53 6.30
C THR A 71 9.28 7.93 7.61
N GLN A 72 10.35 8.73 7.51
CA GLN A 72 11.08 9.29 8.64
C GLN A 72 10.19 10.09 9.60
N GLU A 73 9.18 10.78 9.06
CA GLU A 73 8.20 11.55 9.81
C GLU A 73 7.09 10.69 10.43
N GLU A 74 7.21 9.36 10.35
CA GLU A 74 6.18 8.40 10.73
C GLU A 74 4.86 8.64 9.97
N ILE A 75 4.95 8.95 8.67
CA ILE A 75 3.79 9.06 7.77
C ILE A 75 3.79 7.85 6.85
N HIS A 76 2.65 7.17 6.74
CA HIS A 76 2.50 6.05 5.82
C HIS A 76 2.23 6.50 4.40
N VAL A 77 2.90 5.87 3.45
CA VAL A 77 2.76 6.13 2.02
C VAL A 77 2.63 4.81 1.29
N VAL A 78 1.50 4.60 0.62
CA VAL A 78 1.31 3.46 -0.26
C VAL A 78 2.14 3.67 -1.53
N CYS A 79 2.99 2.71 -1.85
CA CYS A 79 3.82 2.64 -3.05
C CYS A 79 3.35 1.46 -3.89
N LEU A 80 3.04 1.68 -5.17
CA LEU A 80 2.45 0.68 -6.07
C LEU A 80 3.29 0.51 -7.33
N PHE A 81 3.42 -0.76 -7.75
CA PHE A 81 4.17 -1.17 -8.92
C PHE A 81 3.35 -2.16 -9.76
N ALA A 82 3.40 -1.98 -11.08
CA ALA A 82 2.74 -2.86 -12.03
C ALA A 82 3.49 -4.19 -12.22
N ASP A 83 4.81 -4.18 -11.98
CA ASP A 83 5.70 -5.33 -12.13
C ASP A 83 6.20 -5.80 -10.75
N PRO A 84 5.94 -7.07 -10.36
CA PRO A 84 6.46 -7.64 -9.13
C PRO A 84 7.99 -7.61 -9.01
N GLU A 85 8.73 -7.69 -10.11
CA GLU A 85 10.20 -7.63 -10.06
C GLU A 85 10.68 -6.23 -9.64
N ALA A 86 10.09 -5.18 -10.21
CA ALA A 86 10.36 -3.79 -9.81
C ALA A 86 9.99 -3.53 -8.34
N ALA A 87 8.87 -4.09 -7.86
CA ALA A 87 8.48 -4.00 -6.45
C ALA A 87 9.50 -4.70 -5.54
N GLN A 88 10.03 -5.85 -5.94
CA GLN A 88 11.04 -6.57 -5.19
C GLN A 88 12.38 -5.81 -5.15
N ASP A 89 12.77 -5.17 -6.25
CA ASP A 89 13.93 -4.27 -6.28
C ASP A 89 13.77 -3.09 -5.34
N PHE A 90 12.61 -2.43 -5.38
CA PHE A 90 12.27 -1.37 -4.45
C PHE A 90 12.33 -1.86 -2.99
N SER A 91 11.74 -3.02 -2.68
CA SER A 91 11.80 -3.61 -1.35
C SER A 91 13.22 -3.87 -0.86
N ARG A 92 14.16 -4.26 -1.74
CA ARG A 92 15.57 -4.41 -1.40
C ARG A 92 16.23 -3.09 -1.04
N GLU A 93 15.91 -2.02 -1.77
CA GLU A 93 16.39 -0.68 -1.44
C GLU A 93 15.86 -0.25 -0.05
N ILE A 94 14.55 -0.36 0.18
CA ILE A 94 13.92 0.05 1.44
C ILE A 94 14.49 -0.68 2.65
N ALA A 95 14.89 -1.95 2.50
CA ALA A 95 15.50 -2.72 3.58
C ALA A 95 16.79 -2.07 4.14
N HIS A 96 17.52 -1.28 3.34
CA HIS A 96 18.71 -0.56 3.79
C HIS A 96 18.41 0.68 4.63
N HIS A 97 17.16 1.15 4.59
CA HIS A 97 16.66 2.33 5.29
C HIS A 97 15.91 2.01 6.58
N LEU A 98 15.71 0.72 6.87
CA LEU A 98 15.09 0.26 8.11
C LEU A 98 16.04 0.38 9.31
N PRO A 99 15.51 0.57 10.53
CA PRO A 99 16.31 0.55 11.73
C PRO A 99 16.98 -0.83 11.88
N PRO A 100 18.25 -0.89 12.32
CA PRO A 100 19.00 -2.15 12.46
C PRO A 100 18.60 -2.88 13.75
N ILE A 101 17.30 -3.14 13.92
CA ILE A 101 16.69 -3.76 15.09
C ILE A 101 15.86 -4.96 14.59
N PRO A 102 16.01 -6.15 15.19
CA PRO A 102 15.19 -7.29 14.81
C PRO A 102 13.75 -7.13 15.33
N ASN A 103 12.79 -7.69 14.59
CA ASN A 103 11.42 -7.81 15.06
C ASN A 103 11.36 -8.61 16.38
N ASN A 104 10.39 -8.27 17.23
CA ASN A 104 10.02 -9.06 18.40
C ASN A 104 8.63 -9.67 18.17
N PRO A 105 8.54 -10.95 17.77
CA PRO A 105 7.27 -11.57 17.42
C PRO A 105 6.24 -11.61 18.55
N GLU A 106 6.69 -11.65 19.82
CA GLU A 106 5.78 -11.63 20.98
C GLU A 106 5.11 -10.27 21.19
N ARG A 107 5.71 -9.19 20.67
CA ARG A 107 5.20 -7.82 20.85
C ARG A 107 4.54 -7.25 19.61
N PHE A 108 5.06 -7.60 18.44
CA PHE A 108 4.65 -6.99 17.17
C PHE A 108 4.04 -7.98 16.19
N GLY A 109 3.91 -9.26 16.54
CA GLY A 109 3.41 -10.28 15.63
C GLY A 109 4.50 -10.90 14.77
N ARG A 110 4.16 -12.05 14.17
CA ARG A 110 5.02 -12.75 13.21
C ARG A 110 4.98 -12.02 11.87
N GLN A 111 6.02 -12.20 11.07
CA GLN A 111 6.13 -11.61 9.73
C GLN A 111 6.42 -12.74 8.75
N LEU A 112 5.36 -13.36 8.23
CA LEU A 112 5.45 -14.62 7.50
C LEU A 112 5.64 -14.41 6.00
N LEU A 113 6.72 -14.98 5.46
CA LEU A 113 6.92 -15.11 4.03
C LEU A 113 6.21 -16.38 3.55
N MET A 114 5.35 -16.23 2.54
CA MET A 114 4.53 -17.34 2.03
C MET A 114 4.60 -17.43 0.51
N ASP A 115 4.33 -18.62 -0.01
CA ASP A 115 4.05 -18.81 -1.43
C ASP A 115 2.56 -18.66 -1.77
N ASP A 116 2.20 -18.92 -3.03
CA ASP A 116 0.82 -18.85 -3.55
C ASP A 116 -0.03 -20.09 -3.24
N GLY A 117 0.49 -21.03 -2.45
CA GLY A 117 -0.18 -22.23 -1.96
C GLY A 117 -0.35 -22.27 -0.45
N ASP A 118 -0.17 -21.14 0.25
CA ASP A 118 -0.21 -20.99 1.71
C ASP A 118 0.89 -21.75 2.47
N GLU A 119 2.00 -22.09 1.80
CA GLU A 119 3.16 -22.68 2.47
C GLU A 119 4.08 -21.58 3.02
N ILE A 120 4.53 -21.76 4.27
CA ILE A 120 5.47 -20.84 4.91
C ILE A 120 6.88 -21.07 4.35
N LEU A 121 7.42 -20.06 3.69
CA LEU A 121 8.78 -20.05 3.16
C LEU A 121 9.81 -19.60 4.21
N GLY A 122 9.39 -18.80 5.18
CA GLY A 122 10.24 -18.29 6.24
C GLY A 122 9.59 -17.16 7.04
N GLU A 123 10.40 -16.51 7.87
CA GLU A 123 9.99 -15.33 8.64
C GLU A 123 10.96 -14.18 8.37
N GLU A 124 10.42 -12.98 8.14
CA GLU A 124 11.20 -11.76 8.07
C GLU A 124 11.63 -11.35 9.48
N THR A 125 12.92 -11.05 9.63
CA THR A 125 13.54 -10.71 10.91
C THR A 125 13.70 -9.21 11.12
N ALA A 126 13.67 -8.40 10.05
CA ALA A 126 13.69 -6.94 10.16
C ALA A 126 12.45 -6.40 10.88
N PHE A 127 12.59 -5.30 11.61
CA PHE A 127 11.45 -4.66 12.29
C PHE A 127 10.60 -3.84 11.31
N LEU A 128 9.65 -4.49 10.63
CA LEU A 128 8.84 -3.87 9.58
C LEU A 128 7.85 -2.81 10.09
N ALA A 129 7.52 -2.79 11.38
CA ALA A 129 6.69 -1.73 11.98
C ALA A 129 7.47 -0.44 12.29
N GLY A 130 8.79 -0.41 12.03
CA GLY A 130 9.61 0.78 12.22
C GLY A 130 9.44 1.82 11.11
N SER A 131 9.79 3.07 11.40
CA SER A 131 10.00 4.10 10.38
C SER A 131 11.35 3.92 9.69
N THR A 132 11.36 4.17 8.39
CA THR A 132 12.60 4.28 7.61
C THR A 132 13.28 5.63 7.85
N ASP A 133 14.53 5.81 7.41
CA ASP A 133 15.18 7.12 7.37
C ASP A 133 14.86 7.94 6.10
N ILE A 134 13.89 7.48 5.29
CA ILE A 134 13.46 8.14 4.04
C ILE A 134 12.44 9.24 4.38
N PRO A 135 12.75 10.52 4.09
CA PRO A 135 11.80 11.60 4.35
C PRO A 135 10.67 11.62 3.31
N LEU A 136 9.49 12.06 3.74
CA LEU A 136 8.26 12.08 2.94
C LEU A 136 8.45 12.70 1.54
N TYR A 137 9.14 13.85 1.46
CA TYR A 137 9.32 14.59 0.21
C TYR A 137 10.18 13.86 -0.84
N GLN A 138 10.93 12.82 -0.44
CA GLN A 138 11.74 12.02 -1.37
C GLN A 138 10.95 10.85 -1.98
N VAL A 139 9.87 10.40 -1.33
CA VAL A 139 9.12 9.20 -1.74
C VAL A 139 8.63 9.25 -3.19
N PRO A 140 8.03 10.35 -3.70
CA PRO A 140 7.57 10.39 -5.08
C PRO A 140 8.70 10.16 -6.09
N GLN A 141 9.85 10.81 -5.88
CA GLN A 141 11.01 10.64 -6.75
C GLN A 141 11.60 9.24 -6.63
N LEU A 142 11.64 8.70 -5.41
CA LEU A 142 12.16 7.36 -5.16
C LEU A 142 11.34 6.32 -5.91
N VAL A 143 10.02 6.27 -5.70
CA VAL A 143 9.12 5.29 -6.33
C VAL A 143 9.11 5.41 -7.87
N THR A 144 9.21 6.63 -8.40
CA THR A 144 9.27 6.87 -9.86
C THR A 144 10.52 6.23 -10.50
N ARG A 145 11.64 6.09 -9.78
CA ARG A 145 12.85 5.44 -10.31
C ARG A 145 12.64 3.97 -10.65
N TRP A 146 11.68 3.31 -9.98
CA TRP A 146 11.24 1.94 -10.26
C TRP A 146 9.93 1.90 -11.06
N GLY A 147 9.52 3.02 -11.67
CA GLY A 147 8.33 3.09 -12.51
C GLY A 147 7.02 2.91 -11.75
N GLY A 148 7.01 3.12 -10.43
CA GLY A 148 5.82 3.04 -9.60
C GLY A 148 5.06 4.36 -9.45
N ALA A 149 3.99 4.30 -8.66
CA ALA A 149 3.22 5.45 -8.20
C ALA A 149 3.08 5.40 -6.67
N ALA A 150 2.85 6.55 -6.05
CA ALA A 150 2.69 6.62 -4.60
C ALA A 150 1.64 7.63 -4.18
N PHE A 151 1.02 7.39 -3.03
CA PHE A 151 0.12 8.33 -2.37
C PHE A 151 0.18 8.18 -0.84
N PRO A 152 0.12 9.28 -0.08
CA PRO A 152 0.03 9.20 1.38
C PRO A 152 -1.24 8.45 1.79
N ALA A 153 -1.08 7.50 2.71
CA ALA A 153 -2.16 6.67 3.21
C ALA A 153 -2.99 7.42 4.26
N HIS A 154 -4.28 7.06 4.34
CA HIS A 154 -5.24 7.45 5.39
C HIS A 154 -4.95 8.79 6.08
N ILE A 155 -4.82 9.86 5.27
CA ILE A 155 -4.13 11.12 5.63
C ILE A 155 -4.75 11.88 6.79
N ASP A 156 -5.98 11.54 7.18
CA ASP A 156 -6.78 12.16 8.23
C ASP A 156 -6.72 11.43 9.58
N ARG A 157 -6.04 10.26 9.67
CA ARG A 157 -5.91 9.54 10.95
C ARG A 157 -5.10 10.35 11.97
N PRO A 158 -5.29 10.15 13.28
CA PRO A 158 -4.52 10.89 14.31
C PRO A 158 -3.05 10.48 14.41
N SER A 159 -2.65 9.38 13.77
CA SER A 159 -1.29 8.82 13.81
C SER A 159 -0.99 8.17 12.47
N PHE A 160 0.29 8.09 12.13
CA PHE A 160 0.78 7.53 10.87
C PHE A 160 0.25 8.21 9.60
N SER A 161 -0.21 9.45 9.71
CA SER A 161 -0.90 10.16 8.64
C SER A 161 -0.31 11.54 8.39
N LEU A 162 -0.43 12.00 7.14
CA LEU A 162 0.13 13.28 6.71
C LEU A 162 -0.49 14.46 7.47
N LEU A 163 -1.81 14.55 7.59
CA LEU A 163 -2.45 15.69 8.27
C LEU A 163 -2.35 15.58 9.79
N GLY A 164 -2.24 14.37 10.33
CA GLY A 164 -1.98 14.17 11.76
C GLY A 164 -0.60 14.70 12.18
N VAL A 165 0.40 14.51 11.32
CA VAL A 165 1.79 14.93 11.60
C VAL A 165 2.07 16.37 11.17
N LEU A 166 1.69 16.75 9.94
CA LEU A 166 2.02 18.06 9.36
C LEU A 166 0.91 19.12 9.52
N GLY A 167 -0.34 18.70 9.74
CA GLY A 167 -1.51 19.59 9.85
C GLY A 167 -2.06 20.13 8.51
N LEU A 168 -1.26 20.13 7.45
CA LEU A 168 -1.60 20.67 6.14
C LEU A 168 -1.11 19.77 5.01
N TRP A 169 -1.75 19.89 3.85
CA TRP A 169 -1.22 19.36 2.61
C TRP A 169 -0.30 20.39 1.95
N ASP A 170 0.93 19.98 1.64
CA ASP A 170 1.87 20.79 0.87
C ASP A 170 1.84 20.34 -0.62
N PRO A 171 1.40 21.20 -1.56
CA PRO A 171 1.37 20.88 -2.98
C PRO A 171 2.74 20.51 -3.56
N ASP A 172 3.85 20.95 -2.94
CA ASP A 172 5.20 20.68 -3.41
C ASP A 172 5.68 19.25 -3.06
N LEU A 173 4.88 18.48 -2.31
CA LEU A 173 5.16 17.07 -2.01
C LEU A 173 5.11 16.16 -3.25
N GLY A 174 4.57 16.62 -4.38
CA GLY A 174 4.62 15.87 -5.64
C GLY A 174 3.64 14.69 -5.78
N PHE A 175 2.81 14.40 -4.77
CA PHE A 175 1.74 13.41 -4.88
C PHE A 175 0.52 13.94 -5.65
N THR A 176 -0.13 13.08 -6.43
CA THR A 176 -1.35 13.44 -7.20
C THR A 176 -2.62 12.80 -6.65
N ALA A 177 -2.45 11.93 -5.66
CA ALA A 177 -3.50 11.20 -4.98
C ALA A 177 -3.19 11.17 -3.49
N ALA A 178 -4.24 10.97 -2.70
CA ALA A 178 -4.16 10.75 -1.26
C ALA A 178 -5.30 9.82 -0.85
N GLU A 179 -5.05 8.97 0.13
CA GLU A 179 -6.09 8.11 0.68
C GLU A 179 -6.72 8.76 1.90
N LEU A 180 -8.05 8.72 1.98
CA LEU A 180 -8.81 9.10 3.15
C LEU A 180 -9.24 7.85 3.91
N SER A 181 -9.18 7.92 5.24
CA SER A 181 -9.70 6.87 6.10
C SER A 181 -11.23 6.75 5.94
N HIS A 182 -11.77 5.55 6.20
CA HIS A 182 -13.22 5.29 6.16
C HIS A 182 -14.05 6.29 6.99
N ARG A 183 -13.47 6.79 8.09
CA ARG A 183 -14.14 7.71 9.02
C ARG A 183 -13.78 9.17 8.78
N CYS A 184 -13.17 9.48 7.64
CA CYS A 184 -12.84 10.85 7.26
C CYS A 184 -14.09 11.73 7.25
N PRO A 185 -14.11 12.85 8.01
CA PRO A 185 -15.22 13.79 7.97
C PRO A 185 -15.40 14.37 6.56
N PRO A 186 -16.63 14.50 6.05
CA PRO A 186 -16.88 15.03 4.69
C PRO A 186 -16.32 16.44 4.45
N GLU A 187 -16.18 17.26 5.50
CA GLU A 187 -15.57 18.58 5.43
C GLU A 187 -14.06 18.52 5.15
N LEU A 188 -13.36 17.49 5.65
CA LEU A 188 -11.92 17.35 5.45
C LEU A 188 -11.62 17.04 3.99
N ALA A 189 -12.39 16.15 3.37
CA ALA A 189 -12.31 15.85 1.94
C ALA A 189 -12.57 17.06 1.02
N ARG A 190 -13.16 18.14 1.54
CA ARG A 190 -13.46 19.38 0.81
C ARG A 190 -12.51 20.53 1.11
N ARG A 191 -11.43 20.27 1.87
CA ARG A 191 -10.45 21.32 2.17
C ARG A 191 -9.82 21.87 0.88
N PRO A 192 -9.59 23.19 0.78
CA PRO A 192 -9.00 23.79 -0.41
C PRO A 192 -7.60 23.29 -0.76
N ASP A 193 -6.80 22.89 0.22
CA ASP A 193 -5.43 22.38 0.02
C ASP A 193 -5.40 20.96 -0.57
N LEU A 194 -6.52 20.22 -0.51
CA LEU A 194 -6.69 18.91 -1.16
C LEU A 194 -7.32 19.03 -2.56
N ALA A 195 -7.65 20.24 -3.01
CA ALA A 195 -8.33 20.44 -4.28
C ALA A 195 -7.46 19.95 -5.46
N GLY A 196 -8.03 19.12 -6.31
CA GLY A 196 -7.35 18.56 -7.49
C GLY A 196 -6.64 17.23 -7.24
N LEU A 197 -6.54 16.78 -5.99
CA LEU A 197 -6.07 15.42 -5.68
C LEU A 197 -7.12 14.38 -6.05
N LYS A 198 -6.63 13.22 -6.43
CA LYS A 198 -7.46 12.01 -6.51
C LYS A 198 -7.58 11.44 -5.09
N LEU A 199 -8.75 11.62 -4.49
CA LEU A 199 -9.02 11.10 -3.15
C LEU A 199 -9.47 9.64 -3.27
N LEU A 200 -8.68 8.75 -2.68
CA LEU A 200 -8.92 7.31 -2.64
C LEU A 200 -9.54 6.90 -1.30
N THR A 201 -10.17 5.73 -1.27
CA THR A 201 -10.65 5.10 -0.04
C THR A 201 -10.40 3.61 -0.17
N CYS A 202 -9.58 3.06 0.73
CA CYS A 202 -9.18 1.66 0.76
C CYS A 202 -9.50 1.08 2.14
N SER A 203 -9.54 -0.25 2.26
CA SER A 203 -9.92 -0.88 3.53
C SER A 203 -8.85 -0.79 4.60
N ASP A 204 -7.57 -0.80 4.21
CA ASP A 204 -6.44 -0.97 5.13
C ASP A 204 -6.63 -2.26 5.97
N ALA A 205 -7.03 -3.34 5.28
CA ALA A 205 -7.43 -4.59 5.92
C ALA A 205 -6.24 -5.36 6.49
N HIS A 206 -6.35 -5.72 7.76
CA HIS A 206 -5.41 -6.55 8.52
C HIS A 206 -5.98 -7.92 8.89
N TYR A 207 -7.28 -8.10 8.66
CA TYR A 207 -8.03 -9.34 8.88
C TYR A 207 -8.97 -9.57 7.68
N LEU A 208 -9.30 -10.83 7.39
CA LEU A 208 -10.06 -11.18 6.18
C LEU A 208 -11.47 -10.57 6.18
N ASP A 209 -12.07 -10.38 7.36
CA ASP A 209 -13.38 -9.75 7.53
C ASP A 209 -13.36 -8.22 7.41
N GLN A 210 -12.17 -7.62 7.29
CA GLN A 210 -11.99 -6.19 7.03
C GLN A 210 -11.88 -5.86 5.54
N VAL A 211 -11.71 -6.86 4.67
CA VAL A 211 -11.73 -6.65 3.21
C VAL A 211 -13.11 -6.15 2.80
N TRP A 212 -13.17 -4.95 2.21
CA TRP A 212 -14.43 -4.33 1.84
C TRP A 212 -15.01 -4.93 0.56
N GLY A 213 -16.33 -4.80 0.44
CA GLY A 213 -17.04 -5.10 -0.80
C GLY A 213 -16.71 -4.12 -1.92
N ALA A 214 -17.17 -4.44 -3.12
CA ALA A 214 -17.12 -3.61 -4.32
C ALA A 214 -17.90 -2.28 -4.21
N GLU A 215 -17.34 -1.31 -3.47
CA GLU A 215 -17.97 -0.01 -3.19
C GLU A 215 -17.30 1.15 -3.93
N HIS A 216 -15.97 1.11 -4.06
CA HIS A 216 -15.17 2.18 -4.65
C HIS A 216 -14.63 1.78 -6.02
N THR A 217 -14.58 2.74 -6.95
CA THR A 217 -14.17 2.49 -8.34
C THR A 217 -13.09 3.46 -8.84
N LEU A 218 -12.22 2.98 -9.72
CA LEU A 218 -11.35 3.80 -10.55
C LEU A 218 -11.91 3.91 -11.96
N ASP A 219 -11.82 5.09 -12.57
CA ASP A 219 -12.12 5.27 -14.00
C ASP A 219 -10.84 5.08 -14.81
N LEU A 220 -10.70 3.91 -15.43
CA LEU A 220 -9.52 3.53 -16.22
C LEU A 220 -9.92 3.13 -17.66
N PRO A 221 -9.05 3.33 -18.65
CA PRO A 221 -9.30 2.86 -20.00
C PRO A 221 -9.24 1.34 -20.09
N GLU A 222 -8.46 0.66 -19.24
CA GLU A 222 -8.33 -0.80 -19.20
C GLU A 222 -8.08 -1.28 -17.75
N CYS A 223 -8.47 -2.51 -17.44
CA CYS A 223 -8.24 -3.14 -16.13
C CYS A 223 -6.85 -3.77 -16.10
N THR A 224 -5.81 -2.93 -15.99
CA THR A 224 -4.41 -3.39 -15.96
C THR A 224 -3.62 -2.71 -14.84
N PRO A 225 -2.58 -3.36 -14.29
CA PRO A 225 -1.73 -2.74 -13.28
C PRO A 225 -1.06 -1.46 -13.79
N GLN A 226 -0.70 -1.42 -15.08
CA GLN A 226 -0.06 -0.26 -15.71
C GLN A 226 -0.96 0.96 -15.74
N GLU A 227 -2.26 0.80 -16.03
CA GLU A 227 -3.20 1.92 -16.04
C GLU A 227 -3.48 2.46 -14.63
N VAL A 228 -3.47 1.59 -13.61
CA VAL A 228 -3.56 2.02 -12.20
C VAL A 228 -2.35 2.87 -11.80
N VAL A 229 -1.12 2.38 -12.06
CA VAL A 229 0.11 3.13 -11.79
C VAL A 229 0.11 4.46 -12.54
N ARG A 230 -0.28 4.47 -13.82
CA ARG A 230 -0.36 5.70 -14.61
C ARG A 230 -1.39 6.70 -14.07
N TYR A 231 -2.55 6.21 -13.62
CA TYR A 231 -3.60 7.04 -13.05
C TYR A 231 -3.16 7.73 -11.75
N LEU A 232 -2.34 7.05 -10.95
CA LEU A 232 -1.83 7.51 -9.66
C LEU A 232 -0.43 8.12 -9.71
N ALA A 233 0.19 8.21 -10.88
CA ALA A 233 1.57 8.66 -11.05
C ALA A 233 1.82 9.99 -10.32
N CYS A 234 2.95 10.07 -9.63
CA CYS A 234 3.40 11.28 -8.98
C CYS A 234 3.88 12.32 -10.01
N HIS A 235 3.87 13.59 -9.63
CA HIS A 235 4.61 14.59 -10.40
C HIS A 235 6.10 14.45 -10.08
N SER A 236 6.94 14.61 -11.09
CA SER A 236 8.35 14.92 -10.85
C SER A 236 8.40 16.31 -10.22
N GLY A 237 8.42 16.37 -8.89
CA GLY A 237 8.69 17.61 -8.16
C GLY A 237 9.98 18.21 -8.71
N VAL A 238 9.92 19.47 -9.13
CA VAL A 238 11.11 20.23 -9.57
C VAL A 238 12.05 20.28 -8.38
N GLY A 239 13.30 19.87 -8.59
CA GLY A 239 14.36 19.93 -7.57
C GLY A 239 14.77 21.35 -7.20
#